data_AF-A0A1M5RHZ7-F1
#
_entry.id   AF-A0A1M5RHZ7-F1
#
_cell.length_a   1.000
_cell.length_b   1.000
_cell.length_c   1.000
_cell.angle_alpha   90.00
_cell.angle_beta   90.00
_cell.angle_gamma   90.00
#
_symmetry.space_group_name_H-M   'P 1'
#
loop_
_entity.id
_entity.type
_entity.pdbx_description
1 polymer ?
#
loop_
_entity_poly.entity_id
_entity_poly.type
_entity_poly.pdbx_seq_one_letter_code
_entity_poly.pdbx_strand_id
1 'polypeptide(L)' 'MAQKLDSIIQLFPDREDRIHALFLSNESFREVCIEHILCTSKILEIKKGNKNDAGLGEYEDLQRELEKEILKFLA' A
#
# COMPACT_ATOMS: atom_id res chain seq x y z
N MET A 1 8.29 4.51 -11.85
CA MET A 1 8.29 4.29 -10.39
C MET A 1 7.50 5.34 -9.62
N ALA A 2 7.39 6.60 -10.08
CA ALA A 2 6.60 7.65 -9.40
C ALA A 2 5.08 7.33 -9.27
N GLN A 3 4.44 6.81 -10.32
CA GLN A 3 2.99 6.55 -10.35
C GLN A 3 2.46 5.52 -9.33
N LYS A 4 3.33 4.82 -8.62
CA LYS A 4 2.92 3.78 -7.66
C LYS A 4 2.76 4.31 -6.24
N LEU A 5 3.42 5.42 -5.90
CA LEU A 5 3.30 6.07 -4.61
C LEU A 5 2.03 6.91 -4.49
N ASP A 6 1.47 7.37 -5.61
CA ASP A 6 0.20 8.09 -5.67
C ASP A 6 -0.91 7.39 -4.89
N SER A 7 -1.01 6.06 -4.94
CA SER A 7 -2.02 5.32 -4.17
C SER A 7 -1.85 5.49 -2.66
N ILE A 8 -0.62 5.58 -2.17
CA ILE A 8 -0.33 5.75 -0.72
C ILE A 8 -0.49 7.22 -0.33
N ILE A 9 -0.07 8.15 -1.19
CA ILE A 9 -0.27 9.58 -0.99
C ILE A 9 -1.76 9.93 -0.97
N GLN A 10 -2.58 9.30 -1.81
CA GLN A 10 -4.03 9.45 -1.78
C GLN A 10 -4.67 8.93 -0.49
N LEU A 11 -4.07 7.94 0.18
CA LEU A 11 -4.53 7.46 1.49
C LEU A 11 -4.16 8.43 2.62
N PHE A 12 -3.03 9.12 2.50
CA PHE A 12 -2.50 10.03 3.51
C PHE A 12 -2.01 11.35 2.88
N PRO A 13 -2.91 12.17 2.30
CA PRO A 13 -2.51 13.36 1.54
C PRO A 13 -1.80 14.40 2.41
N ASP A 14 -2.20 14.54 3.68
CA ASP A 14 -1.55 15.42 4.66
C ASP A 14 -0.12 15.00 5.06
N ARG A 15 0.37 13.86 4.53
CA ARG A 15 1.69 13.30 4.85
C ARG A 15 2.57 13.13 3.62
N GLU A 16 2.20 13.69 2.47
CA GLU A 16 2.92 13.55 1.19
C GLU A 16 4.44 13.76 1.32
N ASP A 17 4.88 14.91 1.82
CA ASP A 17 6.31 15.22 2.00
C ASP A 17 7.03 14.18 2.87
N ARG A 18 6.37 13.71 3.93
CA ARG A 18 6.94 12.73 4.86
C ARG A 18 7.01 11.34 4.24
N ILE A 19 6.01 10.96 3.46
CA ILE A 19 6.00 9.72 2.68
C ILE A 19 7.16 9.73 1.69
N HIS A 20 7.35 10.82 0.94
CA HIS A 20 8.48 10.93 0.01
C HIS A 20 9.83 10.87 0.72
N ALA A 21 10.00 11.61 1.82
CA ALA A 21 11.22 11.60 2.60
C ALA A 21 11.55 10.21 3.17
N LEU A 22 10.59 9.53 3.78
CA LEU A 22 10.75 8.18 4.31
C LEU A 22 10.99 7.16 3.20
N PHE A 23 10.30 7.27 2.07
CA PHE A 23 10.52 6.35 0.96
C PHE A 23 11.94 6.43 0.40
N LEU A 24 12.56 7.61 0.43
CA LEU A 24 13.93 7.80 -0.02
C LEU A 24 14.98 7.39 1.03
N SER A 25 14.69 7.61 2.31
CA SER A 25 15.66 7.48 3.41
C SER A 25 15.53 6.21 4.26
N ASN A 26 14.38 5.53 4.21
CA ASN A 26 14.09 4.36 5.04
C ASN A 26 13.72 3.16 4.15
N GLU A 27 14.61 2.17 4.13
CA GLU A 27 14.45 0.95 3.32
C GLU A 27 13.24 0.12 3.78
N SER A 28 13.05 -0.05 5.09
CA SER A 28 11.91 -0.80 5.64
C SER A 28 10.57 -0.15 5.26
N PHE A 29 10.48 1.19 5.33
CA PHE A 29 9.27 1.89 4.89
C PHE A 29 9.02 1.70 3.39
N ARG A 30 10.09 1.75 2.59
CA ARG A 30 10.02 1.51 1.15
C ARG A 30 9.52 0.09 0.85
N GLU A 31 9.99 -0.92 1.55
CA GLU A 31 9.54 -2.31 1.39
C GLU A 31 8.05 -2.44 1.68
N VAL A 32 7.57 -1.93 2.82
CA VAL A 32 6.14 -1.96 3.19
C VAL A 32 5.29 -1.24 2.13
N CYS A 33 5.75 -0.10 1.62
CA CYS A 33 5.06 0.60 0.53
C CYS A 33 4.97 -0.26 -0.74
N ILE A 34 6.05 -0.93 -1.12
CA ILE A 34 6.09 -1.81 -2.29
C ILE A 34 5.14 -3.00 -2.10
N GLU A 35 5.14 -3.63 -0.93
CA GLU A 35 4.24 -4.72 -0.58
C GLU A 35 2.77 -4.28 -0.66
N HIS A 36 2.45 -3.10 -0.12
CA HIS A 36 1.11 -2.53 -0.21
C HIS A 36 0.65 -2.34 -1.66
N ILE A 37 1.52 -1.81 -2.51
CA ILE A 37 1.22 -1.59 -3.93
C ILE A 37 1.00 -2.93 -4.66
N LEU A 38 1.81 -3.94 -4.36
CA LEU A 38 1.67 -5.29 -4.93
C LEU A 38 0.36 -5.94 -4.47
N CYS A 39 0.05 -5.86 -3.18
CA CYS A 39 -1.19 -6.36 -2.61
C CYS A 39 -2.42 -5.70 -3.26
N THR A 40 -2.43 -4.36 -3.35
CA THR A 40 -3.49 -3.58 -3.99
C THR A 40 -3.67 -3.97 -5.47
N SER A 41 -2.56 -4.15 -6.20
CA SER A 41 -2.60 -4.60 -7.59
C SER A 41 -3.24 -5.98 -7.71
N LYS A 42 -2.89 -6.91 -6.81
CA LYS A 42 -3.44 -8.27 -6.79
C LYS A 42 -4.94 -8.28 -6.49
N ILE A 43 -5.39 -7.48 -5.53
CA ILE A 43 -6.80 -7.27 -5.20
C ILE A 43 -7.56 -6.77 -6.44
N LEU A 44 -7.01 -5.78 -7.16
CA LEU A 44 -7.63 -5.25 -8.38
C LEU A 44 -7.71 -6.29 -9.50
N GLU A 45 -6.68 -7.11 -9.68
CA GLU A 45 -6.68 -8.21 -10.65
C GLU A 45 -7.76 -9.25 -10.31
N ILE A 46 -7.84 -9.67 -9.04
CA ILE A 46 -8.86 -10.61 -8.56
C ILE A 46 -10.26 -10.03 -8.78
N LYS A 47 -10.49 -8.77 -8.37
CA LYS A 47 -11.78 -8.08 -8.54
C LYS A 47 -12.19 -7.93 -10.01
N LYS A 48 -11.23 -7.82 -10.95
CA LYS A 48 -11.48 -7.78 -12.39
C LYS A 48 -11.78 -9.16 -12.99
N GLY A 49 -11.12 -10.20 -12.53
CA GLY A 49 -11.20 -11.55 -13.11
C GLY A 49 -12.33 -12.42 -12.54
N ASN A 50 -12.55 -12.38 -11.22
CA ASN A 50 -13.60 -13.16 -10.57
C ASN A 50 -13.89 -12.60 -9.15
N LYS A 51 -15.09 -12.08 -8.92
CA LYS A 51 -15.46 -11.41 -7.64
C LYS A 51 -15.60 -12.35 -6.43
N ASN A 52 -15.57 -13.67 -6.64
CA ASN A 52 -15.82 -14.69 -5.62
C ASN A 52 -14.57 -15.51 -5.26
N ASP A 53 -13.38 -14.99 -5.53
CA ASP A 53 -12.14 -15.67 -5.13
C ASP A 53 -12.01 -15.63 -3.60
N ALA A 54 -11.94 -16.81 -2.97
CA ALA A 54 -11.91 -16.93 -1.51
C ALA A 54 -10.69 -16.25 -0.88
N GLY A 55 -9.60 -16.07 -1.66
CA GLY A 55 -8.40 -15.37 -1.21
C GLY A 55 -8.53 -13.85 -1.18
N LEU A 56 -9.59 -13.26 -1.73
CA LEU A 56 -9.76 -11.80 -1.77
C LEU A 56 -9.80 -11.19 -0.36
N GLY A 57 -10.47 -11.87 0.58
CA GLY A 57 -10.54 -11.43 1.96
C GLY A 57 -9.17 -11.38 2.64
N GLU A 58 -8.34 -12.40 2.41
CA GLU A 58 -6.98 -12.45 2.96
C GLU A 58 -6.10 -11.31 2.43
N TYR A 59 -6.22 -10.99 1.14
CA TYR A 59 -5.52 -9.84 0.58
C TYR A 59 -6.05 -8.50 1.11
N GLU A 60 -7.37 -8.35 1.30
CA GLU A 60 -7.96 -7.14 1.89
C GLU A 60 -7.55 -6.95 3.36
N ASP A 61 -7.45 -8.03 4.14
CA ASP A 61 -6.91 -7.97 5.50
C ASP A 61 -5.42 -7.62 5.51
N LEU A 62 -4.62 -8.25 4.64
CA LEU A 62 -3.19 -7.93 4.48
C LEU A 62 -2.99 -6.46 4.08
N GLN A 63 -3.81 -5.94 3.16
CA GLN A 63 -3.77 -4.53 2.77
C GLN A 63 -3.96 -3.62 3.98
N ARG A 64 -4.94 -3.91 4.85
CA ARG A 64 -5.20 -3.12 6.06
C ARG A 64 -4.06 -3.20 7.08
N GLU A 65 -3.40 -4.35 7.19
CA GLU A 65 -2.21 -4.47 8.05
C GLU A 65 -1.06 -3.62 7.53
N LEU A 66 -0.80 -3.65 6.22
CA LEU A 66 0.21 -2.81 5.58
C LEU A 66 -0.11 -1.32 5.71
N GLU A 67 -1.38 -0.91 5.57
CA GLU A 67 -1.81 0.47 5.80
C GLU A 67 -1.56 0.93 7.24
N LYS A 68 -1.79 0.04 8.23
CA LYS A 68 -1.47 0.34 9.64
C LYS A 68 0.04 0.46 9.87
N GLU A 69 0.85 -0.38 9.23
CA GLU A 69 2.31 -0.30 9.31
C GLU A 69 2.82 1.01 8.72
N ILE A 70 2.34 1.38 7.52
CA ILE A 70 2.63 2.67 6.88
C ILE A 70 2.26 3.82 7.83
N LEU A 71 1.07 3.78 8.43
CA LEU A 71 0.63 4.82 9.37
C LEU A 71 1.55 4.92 10.60
N LYS A 72 2.08 3.80 11.12
CA LYS A 72 3.04 3.82 12.24
C LYS A 72 4.35 4.53 11.86
N PHE A 73 4.82 4.39 10.62
CA PHE A 73 6.00 5.13 10.15
C PHE A 73 5.70 6.63 9.93
N LEU A 74 4.45 6.98 9.65
CA LEU A 74 4.00 8.36 9.41
C LEU A 74 3.56 9.12 10.68
N ALA A 75 3.39 8.41 11.80
CA ALA A 75 3.21 9.00 13.13
C ALA A 75 4.46 9.77 13.58
#